data_AF-C9SQK4-F1
#
_entry.id   AF-C9SQK4-F1
#
_cell.length_a   1.000
_cell.length_b   1.000
_cell.length_c   1.000
_cell.angle_alpha   90.00
_cell.angle_beta   90.00
_cell.angle_gamma   90.00
#
_symmetry.space_group_name_H-M   'P 1'
#
loop_
_entity.id
_entity.type
_entity.pdbx_description
1 polymer ?
#
loop_
_entity_poly.entity_id
_entity_poly.type
_entity_poly.pdbx_seq_one_letter_code
_entity_poly.pdbx_strand_id
1 'polypeptide(L)'
;MTVIAKDDVNRFYNDFYAFLVSCGIDGVKTDAQFMMDTWKSSEARRDLIEEYLDAWTISTLRHFSIKAISCMSQVPQIMFHSYLQRNKPPILCRTSDDFFPHVPSSHAWHVWTNAHNALLTQHLNVLPDWDMFQTMGEFSRFHAMARSVSGGPIYITDVPGQHDRALIEQLTGPTPRNKTVIFRPSVVGKTIDAYNDYHDDVLLKIGSYHGSAVAGTSIVGVFNISSRRLAEIIPLSCFPGVLSSMKYIVRSHTGLGISSPISPNSPSSNVTISLPHGPEGSDILCAYPLTDFASENNGTVYTANLGLVRKFSGAAAIVNSDFELGQTGKVQLQTRLKALGTLGIYISNLPKLTIDDDFIATIQGHIIKTEAVTVSKDHPQLLEIDVEGAWHDLQLKPGWSNEVEIKMTFRIDHYEE
;
A
#
# COMPACT_ATOMS: atom_id res chain seq x y z
N MET A 1 22.74 30.70 21.75
CA MET A 1 21.43 30.17 21.35
C MET A 1 20.52 30.31 22.55
N THR A 2 19.40 30.99 22.39
CA THR A 2 18.39 31.17 23.44
C THR A 2 17.32 30.10 23.23
N VAL A 3 16.88 29.46 24.30
CA VAL A 3 15.85 28.41 24.28
C VAL A 3 14.73 28.75 25.27
N ILE A 4 13.56 28.16 25.09
CA ILE A 4 12.46 28.25 26.05
C ILE A 4 12.86 27.48 27.32
N ALA A 5 12.63 28.09 28.48
CA ALA A 5 12.90 27.50 29.79
C ALA A 5 11.97 26.30 30.03
N LYS A 6 12.45 25.31 30.81
CA LYS A 6 11.76 24.04 31.05
C LYS A 6 10.27 24.21 31.39
N ASP A 7 9.98 25.08 32.36
CA ASP A 7 8.62 25.31 32.88
C ASP A 7 7.66 25.94 31.84
N ASP A 8 8.20 26.56 30.79
CA ASP A 8 7.43 27.25 29.75
C ASP A 8 7.28 26.44 28.46
N VAL A 9 8.01 25.33 28.28
CA VAL A 9 8.03 24.55 27.02
C VAL A 9 6.63 24.04 26.66
N ASN A 10 5.90 23.50 27.63
CA ASN A 10 4.53 23.01 27.42
C ASN A 10 3.59 24.14 27.00
N ARG A 11 3.66 25.30 27.66
CA ARG A 11 2.83 26.46 27.31
C ARG A 11 3.17 26.94 25.90
N PHE A 12 4.46 27.01 25.57
CA PHE A 12 4.92 27.44 24.24
C PHE A 12 4.32 26.59 23.11
N TYR A 13 4.48 25.25 23.17
CA TYR A 13 3.93 24.39 22.12
C TYR A 13 2.41 24.42 22.08
N ASN A 14 1.74 24.40 23.24
CA ASN A 14 0.30 24.41 23.31
C ASN A 14 -0.30 25.71 22.73
N ASP A 15 0.24 26.87 23.10
CA ASP A 15 -0.26 28.17 22.65
C ASP A 15 0.03 28.38 21.16
N PHE A 16 1.22 27.99 20.70
CA PHE A 16 1.59 28.08 19.28
C PHE A 16 0.66 27.22 18.41
N TYR A 17 0.43 25.96 18.79
CA TYR A 17 -0.43 25.07 18.00
C TYR A 17 -1.91 25.43 18.12
N ALA A 18 -2.38 25.92 19.26
CA ALA A 18 -3.72 26.49 19.38
C ALA A 18 -3.90 27.69 18.43
N PHE A 19 -2.90 28.56 18.33
CA PHE A 19 -2.90 29.65 17.37
C PHE A 19 -2.98 29.16 15.92
N LEU A 20 -2.16 28.18 15.53
CA LEU A 20 -2.20 27.61 14.17
C LEU A 20 -3.59 27.02 13.83
N VAL A 21 -4.19 26.27 14.76
CA VAL A 21 -5.55 25.74 14.61
C VAL A 21 -6.56 26.88 14.47
N SER A 22 -6.43 27.96 15.26
CA SER A 22 -7.31 29.13 15.14
C SER A 22 -7.21 29.84 13.79
N CYS A 23 -6.09 29.69 13.08
CA CYS A 23 -5.88 30.16 11.72
C CYS A 23 -6.38 29.18 10.64
N GLY A 24 -6.98 28.05 11.01
CA GLY A 24 -7.48 27.04 10.08
C GLY A 24 -6.42 26.06 9.56
N ILE A 25 -5.27 25.93 10.23
CA ILE A 25 -4.24 24.95 9.86
C ILE A 25 -4.63 23.55 10.35
N ASP A 26 -4.61 22.59 9.43
CA ASP A 26 -5.04 21.21 9.69
C ASP A 26 -3.92 20.26 10.16
N GLY A 27 -2.66 20.63 9.98
CA GLY A 27 -1.52 19.77 10.29
C GLY A 27 -0.18 20.49 10.18
N VAL A 28 0.88 19.88 10.72
CA VAL A 28 2.20 20.48 10.81
C VAL A 28 3.32 19.51 10.46
N LYS A 29 4.43 20.01 9.93
CA LYS A 29 5.72 19.30 9.83
C LYS A 29 6.72 20.05 10.70
N THR A 30 7.32 19.36 11.67
CA THR A 30 8.36 19.96 12.54
C THR A 30 9.72 19.50 12.08
N ASP A 31 10.47 20.44 11.51
CA ASP A 31 11.80 20.22 10.98
C ASP A 31 12.91 20.38 12.01
N ALA A 32 14.11 19.91 11.65
CA ALA A 32 15.34 20.10 12.42
C ALA A 32 15.27 19.66 13.89
N GLN A 33 14.47 18.64 14.24
CA GLN A 33 14.32 18.21 15.63
C GLN A 33 15.63 17.67 16.25
N PHE A 34 16.54 17.14 15.44
CA PHE A 34 17.89 16.76 15.89
C PHE A 34 18.67 17.92 16.51
N MET A 35 18.30 19.19 16.27
CA MET A 35 19.02 20.35 16.79
C MET A 35 19.18 20.32 18.31
N MET A 36 18.25 19.69 19.04
CA MET A 36 18.38 19.54 20.49
C MET A 36 19.61 18.72 20.91
N ASP A 37 20.06 17.77 20.07
CA ASP A 37 21.28 17.00 20.33
C ASP A 37 22.56 17.80 20.05
N THR A 38 22.46 18.90 19.31
CA THR A 38 23.58 19.78 18.97
C THR A 38 23.90 20.82 20.06
N TRP A 39 23.10 20.85 21.15
CA TRP A 39 23.31 21.81 22.24
C TRP A 39 24.62 21.53 22.99
N LYS A 40 25.43 22.59 23.15
CA LYS A 40 26.76 22.47 23.77
C LYS A 40 26.73 22.03 25.24
N SER A 41 25.74 22.47 26.02
CA SER A 41 25.64 22.12 27.44
C SER A 41 25.01 20.74 27.61
N SER A 42 25.75 19.82 28.24
CA SER A 42 25.24 18.50 28.61
C SER A 42 24.12 18.58 29.65
N GLU A 43 24.20 19.52 30.58
CA GLU A 43 23.14 19.78 31.57
C GLU A 43 21.85 20.21 30.89
N ALA A 44 21.93 21.15 29.93
CA ALA A 44 20.76 21.57 29.17
C ALA A 44 20.15 20.41 28.37
N ARG A 45 20.98 19.58 27.71
CA ARG A 45 20.49 18.39 26.99
C ARG A 45 19.77 17.43 27.93
N ARG A 46 20.37 17.13 29.09
CA ARG A 46 19.76 16.27 30.12
C ARG A 46 18.44 16.82 30.64
N ASP A 47 18.38 18.12 30.91
CA ASP A 47 17.25 18.71 31.62
C ASP A 47 16.07 19.10 30.72
N LEU A 48 16.32 19.34 29.42
CA LEU A 48 15.34 19.90 28.49
C LEU A 48 14.95 18.98 27.32
N ILE A 49 15.77 18.03 26.85
CA ILE A 49 15.43 17.24 25.64
C ILE A 49 14.10 16.51 25.81
N GLU A 50 13.96 15.75 26.91
CA GLU A 50 12.73 14.99 27.18
C GLU A 50 11.52 15.91 27.32
N GLU A 51 11.69 17.08 27.96
CA GLU A 51 10.62 18.07 28.13
C GLU A 51 10.12 18.60 26.78
N TYR A 52 11.03 18.94 25.86
CA TYR A 52 10.65 19.38 24.50
C TYR A 52 9.97 18.28 23.71
N LEU A 53 10.46 17.04 23.80
CA LEU A 53 9.89 15.90 23.10
C LEU A 53 8.49 15.55 23.61
N ASP A 54 8.28 15.59 24.93
CA ASP A 54 6.97 15.33 25.54
C ASP A 54 5.99 16.45 25.23
N ALA A 55 6.40 17.71 25.39
CA ALA A 55 5.57 18.87 25.07
C ALA A 55 5.15 18.88 23.60
N TRP A 56 6.07 18.56 22.68
CA TRP A 56 5.78 18.44 21.25
C TRP A 56 4.79 17.30 20.99
N THR A 57 5.04 16.11 21.54
CA THR A 57 4.19 14.93 21.34
C THR A 57 2.77 15.16 21.86
N ILE A 58 2.63 15.71 23.08
CA ILE A 58 1.33 15.99 23.69
C ILE A 58 0.59 17.08 22.90
N SER A 59 1.27 18.17 22.53
CA SER A 59 0.64 19.29 21.83
C SER A 59 0.23 18.92 20.41
N THR A 60 1.05 18.16 19.68
CA THR A 60 0.69 17.67 18.33
C THR A 60 -0.52 16.75 18.37
N LEU A 61 -0.57 15.80 19.31
CA LEU A 61 -1.73 14.93 19.49
C LEU A 61 -3.00 15.70 19.85
N ARG A 62 -2.89 16.71 20.73
CA ARG A 62 -4.03 17.55 21.15
C ARG A 62 -4.63 18.35 20.00
N HIS A 63 -3.78 18.97 19.18
CA HIS A 63 -4.22 19.98 18.21
C HIS A 63 -4.37 19.44 16.78
N PHE A 64 -3.54 18.46 16.40
CA PHE A 64 -3.49 17.93 15.02
C PHE A 64 -3.77 16.43 14.93
N SER A 65 -3.99 15.75 16.06
CA SER A 65 -4.14 14.30 16.12
C SER A 65 -2.94 13.60 15.45
N ILE A 66 -3.17 12.87 14.35
CA ILE A 66 -2.12 12.17 13.60
C ILE A 66 -1.51 13.01 12.46
N LYS A 67 -1.94 14.26 12.26
CA LYS A 67 -1.52 15.13 11.15
C LYS A 67 -0.27 15.95 11.52
N ALA A 68 0.70 15.34 12.20
CA ALA A 68 1.95 15.97 12.58
C ALA A 68 3.14 15.11 12.15
N ILE A 69 4.02 15.66 11.32
CA ILE A 69 5.22 14.97 10.81
C ILE A 69 6.42 15.37 11.66
N SER A 70 7.09 14.36 12.21
CA SER A 70 8.41 14.48 12.82
C SER A 70 9.49 14.37 11.75
N CYS A 71 10.28 15.44 11.56
CA CYS A 71 11.32 15.51 10.54
C CYS A 71 12.71 15.78 11.12
N MET A 72 13.75 15.29 10.42
CA MET A 72 15.16 15.33 10.85
C MET A 72 15.32 14.89 12.30
N SER A 73 14.68 13.78 12.67
CA SER A 73 14.46 13.38 14.07
C SER A 73 15.01 11.98 14.37
N GLN A 74 15.89 11.49 13.50
CA GLN A 74 16.52 10.16 13.60
C GLN A 74 17.83 10.21 14.41
N VAL A 75 17.80 10.87 15.57
CA VAL A 75 18.92 10.84 16.54
C VAL A 75 18.58 9.93 17.73
N PRO A 76 19.58 9.29 18.38
CA PRO A 76 19.34 8.30 19.43
C PRO A 76 18.43 8.77 20.55
N GLN A 77 18.56 10.02 20.99
CA GLN A 77 17.78 10.59 22.08
C GLN A 77 16.28 10.62 21.75
N ILE A 78 15.94 10.97 20.50
CA ILE A 78 14.55 10.98 20.03
C ILE A 78 14.06 9.55 19.80
N MET A 79 14.88 8.68 19.21
CA MET A 79 14.49 7.29 18.97
C MET A 79 14.16 6.57 20.28
N PHE A 80 15.03 6.69 21.28
CA PHE A 80 14.86 6.01 22.56
C PHE A 80 13.74 6.59 23.41
N HIS A 81 13.63 7.92 23.48
CA HIS A 81 12.59 8.58 24.27
C HIS A 81 11.23 8.55 23.57
N SER A 82 11.14 9.02 22.33
CA SER A 82 9.86 9.22 21.65
C SER A 82 9.37 7.98 20.91
N TYR A 83 10.26 7.26 20.22
CA TYR A 83 9.85 6.24 19.25
C TYR A 83 9.83 4.82 19.81
N LEU A 84 10.54 4.49 20.88
CA LEU A 84 10.39 3.16 21.52
C LEU A 84 9.10 3.03 22.35
N GLN A 85 8.53 4.14 22.78
CA GLN A 85 7.33 4.17 23.61
C GLN A 85 6.09 3.75 22.81
N ARG A 86 5.42 2.66 23.22
CA ARG A 86 4.20 2.11 22.59
C ARG A 86 2.89 2.45 23.30
N ASN A 87 2.93 3.33 24.30
CA ASN A 87 1.76 3.80 25.06
C ASN A 87 1.01 4.97 24.38
N LYS A 88 1.37 5.30 23.14
CA LYS A 88 0.82 6.40 22.34
C LYS A 88 0.66 5.97 20.88
N PRO A 89 -0.19 6.65 20.08
CA PRO A 89 -0.30 6.36 18.65
C PRO A 89 1.05 6.49 17.93
N PRO A 90 1.27 5.77 16.81
CA PRO A 90 2.49 5.90 16.02
C PRO A 90 2.70 7.33 15.53
N ILE A 91 3.95 7.82 15.64
CA ILE A 91 4.33 9.16 15.18
C ILE A 91 4.66 9.09 13.68
N LEU A 92 4.09 9.97 12.86
CA LEU A 92 4.55 10.11 11.47
C LEU A 92 5.99 10.62 11.48
N CYS A 93 6.94 9.86 10.96
CA CYS A 93 8.36 10.19 11.02
C CYS A 93 8.99 10.13 9.64
N ARG A 94 9.60 11.22 9.16
CA ARG A 94 10.38 11.19 7.90
C ARG A 94 11.60 10.30 8.08
N THR A 95 11.71 9.30 7.21
CA THR A 95 12.74 8.25 7.30
C THR A 95 13.90 8.42 6.34
N SER A 96 13.96 9.53 5.60
CA SER A 96 15.06 9.84 4.67
C SER A 96 15.47 11.30 4.76
N ASP A 97 16.54 11.63 4.02
CA ASP A 97 16.79 13.00 3.59
C ASP A 97 15.72 13.46 2.57
N ASP A 98 15.80 14.72 2.16
CA ASP A 98 14.86 15.33 1.22
C ASP A 98 14.84 14.64 -0.15
N PHE A 99 13.67 14.65 -0.77
CA PHE A 99 13.50 14.31 -2.18
C PHE A 99 14.01 15.44 -3.11
N PHE A 100 14.96 15.13 -4.00
CA PHE A 100 15.57 16.08 -4.94
C PHE A 100 15.18 15.82 -6.41
N PRO A 101 14.06 16.36 -6.92
CA PRO A 101 13.52 16.01 -8.24
C PRO A 101 14.44 16.35 -9.42
N HIS A 102 15.38 17.28 -9.25
CA HIS A 102 16.29 17.73 -10.31
C HIS A 102 17.65 17.01 -10.31
N VAL A 103 17.84 16.04 -9.40
CA VAL A 103 19.08 15.28 -9.28
C VAL A 103 18.78 13.82 -9.65
N PRO A 104 19.08 13.36 -10.87
CA PRO A 104 18.70 12.03 -11.34
C PRO A 104 19.18 10.88 -10.44
N SER A 105 20.39 10.99 -9.88
CA SER A 105 20.94 9.97 -8.97
C SER A 105 20.22 9.88 -7.63
N SER A 106 19.45 10.91 -7.24
CA SER A 106 18.73 10.93 -5.97
C SER A 106 17.48 10.04 -5.98
N HIS A 107 16.86 9.78 -7.14
CA HIS A 107 15.59 9.06 -7.23
C HIS A 107 15.70 7.63 -6.69
N ALA A 108 16.65 6.86 -7.21
CA ALA A 108 16.90 5.49 -6.79
C ALA A 108 17.44 5.44 -5.34
N TRP A 109 18.36 6.35 -4.99
CA TRP A 109 18.91 6.48 -3.65
C TRP A 109 17.84 6.75 -2.58
N HIS A 110 16.89 7.63 -2.87
CA HIS A 110 15.79 7.99 -1.97
C HIS A 110 14.90 6.79 -1.63
N VAL A 111 14.55 6.00 -2.65
CA VAL A 111 13.74 4.79 -2.48
C VAL A 111 14.51 3.71 -1.73
N TRP A 112 15.78 3.49 -2.09
CA TRP A 112 16.65 2.55 -1.39
C TRP A 112 16.83 2.89 0.09
N THR A 113 17.12 4.16 0.39
CA THR A 113 17.33 4.67 1.76
C THR A 113 16.09 4.46 2.62
N ASN A 114 14.90 4.82 2.11
CA ASN A 114 13.65 4.61 2.85
C ASN A 114 13.35 3.13 3.09
N ALA A 115 13.57 2.27 2.10
CA ALA A 115 13.35 0.83 2.22
C ALA A 115 14.29 0.18 3.26
N HIS A 116 15.55 0.63 3.33
CA HIS A 116 16.53 0.12 4.29
C HIS A 116 16.31 0.69 5.70
N ASN A 117 15.99 1.98 5.82
CA ASN A 117 15.66 2.56 7.13
C ASN A 117 14.41 1.92 7.75
N ALA A 118 13.47 1.41 6.92
CA ALA A 118 12.34 0.61 7.37
C ALA A 118 12.72 -0.73 8.05
N LEU A 119 13.95 -1.24 7.88
CA LEU A 119 14.44 -2.39 8.65
C LEU A 119 14.43 -2.07 10.15
N LEU A 120 14.87 -0.87 10.54
CA LEU A 120 14.89 -0.41 11.92
C LEU A 120 13.53 0.20 12.32
N THR A 121 13.00 1.12 11.52
CA THR A 121 11.85 1.95 11.96
C THR A 121 10.56 1.16 12.12
N GLN A 122 10.40 -0.01 11.49
CA GLN A 122 9.26 -0.91 11.74
C GLN A 122 9.18 -1.40 13.21
N HIS A 123 10.31 -1.42 13.92
CA HIS A 123 10.37 -1.85 15.32
C HIS A 123 10.11 -0.70 16.29
N LEU A 124 10.07 0.52 15.78
CA LEU A 124 9.72 1.73 16.50
C LEU A 124 8.21 2.02 16.38
N ASN A 125 7.68 2.82 17.30
CA ASN A 125 6.32 3.34 17.28
C ASN A 125 6.21 4.55 16.34
N VAL A 126 6.57 4.34 15.08
CA VAL A 126 6.47 5.34 14.02
C VAL A 126 5.74 4.77 12.82
N LEU A 127 5.10 5.66 12.06
CA LEU A 127 4.66 5.37 10.71
C LEU A 127 5.63 6.08 9.76
N PRO A 128 6.44 5.35 8.98
CA PRO A 128 7.43 5.94 8.08
C PRO A 128 6.80 6.87 7.05
N ASP A 129 7.29 8.10 6.99
CA ASP A 129 7.04 9.08 5.93
C ASP A 129 8.20 9.01 4.93
N TRP A 130 7.91 8.53 3.71
CA TRP A 130 8.87 8.39 2.61
C TRP A 130 9.02 9.67 1.79
N ASP A 131 8.59 10.79 2.35
CA ASP A 131 8.61 12.12 1.78
C ASP A 131 7.70 12.29 0.55
N MET A 132 7.47 13.54 0.21
CA MET A 132 6.74 13.95 -0.99
C MET A 132 7.39 13.49 -2.29
N PHE A 133 6.61 13.46 -3.38
CA PHE A 133 7.13 13.28 -4.73
C PHE A 133 6.33 14.13 -5.73
N GLN A 134 6.82 14.23 -6.96
CA GLN A 134 6.10 14.91 -8.05
C GLN A 134 5.40 13.87 -8.94
N THR A 135 4.13 14.11 -9.24
CA THR A 135 3.35 13.29 -10.18
C THR A 135 3.65 13.66 -11.63
N MET A 136 4.23 14.83 -11.84
CA MET A 136 4.79 15.26 -13.12
C MET A 136 6.29 14.94 -13.19
N GLY A 137 6.76 14.51 -14.35
CA GLY A 137 8.18 14.24 -14.62
C GLY A 137 8.49 12.76 -14.84
N GLU A 138 9.74 12.49 -15.19
CA GLU A 138 10.16 11.17 -15.67
C GLU A 138 10.02 10.09 -14.58
N PHE A 139 10.54 10.31 -13.37
CA PHE A 139 10.50 9.34 -12.26
C PHE A 139 9.19 9.33 -11.46
N SER A 140 8.13 10.00 -11.95
CA SER A 140 6.84 10.11 -11.26
C SER A 140 6.24 8.73 -10.93
N ARG A 141 6.19 7.84 -11.93
CA ARG A 141 5.69 6.46 -11.79
C ARG A 141 6.53 5.62 -10.84
N PHE A 142 7.86 5.69 -10.98
CA PHE A 142 8.82 5.01 -10.10
C PHE A 142 8.57 5.37 -8.63
N HIS A 143 8.40 6.66 -8.34
CA HIS A 143 8.13 7.13 -7.00
C HIS A 143 6.70 6.83 -6.51
N ALA A 144 5.69 6.92 -7.37
CA ALA A 144 4.33 6.53 -7.04
C ALA A 144 4.28 5.06 -6.61
N MET A 145 4.92 4.15 -7.36
CA MET A 145 5.03 2.74 -7.00
C MET A 145 5.72 2.55 -5.65
N ALA A 146 6.85 3.22 -5.42
CA ALA A 146 7.55 3.15 -4.13
C ALA A 146 6.67 3.57 -2.95
N ARG A 147 5.89 4.66 -3.10
CA ARG A 147 4.97 5.13 -2.05
C ARG A 147 3.75 4.22 -1.90
N SER A 148 3.30 3.55 -2.96
CA SER A 148 2.18 2.62 -2.90
C SER A 148 2.49 1.38 -2.04
N VAL A 149 3.75 0.96 -1.98
CA VAL A 149 4.21 -0.20 -1.20
C VAL A 149 4.78 0.17 0.18
N SER A 150 4.93 1.46 0.50
CA SER A 150 5.55 1.90 1.76
C SER A 150 4.67 1.65 3.00
N GLY A 151 3.35 1.61 2.82
CA GLY A 151 2.37 1.63 3.93
C GLY A 151 2.24 2.99 4.63
N GLY A 152 3.11 3.95 4.30
CA GLY A 152 3.15 5.31 4.84
C GLY A 152 2.16 6.26 4.16
N PRO A 153 2.10 7.53 4.61
CA PRO A 153 1.34 8.57 3.91
C PRO A 153 1.96 8.87 2.53
N ILE A 154 1.16 9.48 1.65
CA ILE A 154 1.58 9.90 0.32
C ILE A 154 1.28 11.38 0.15
N TYR A 155 2.31 12.15 -0.18
CA TYR A 155 2.23 13.58 -0.43
C TYR A 155 2.74 13.90 -1.83
N ILE A 156 2.07 14.81 -2.52
CA ILE A 156 2.51 15.32 -3.81
C ILE A 156 2.98 16.76 -3.63
N THR A 157 4.03 17.15 -4.38
CA THR A 157 4.59 18.51 -4.35
C THR A 157 4.58 19.19 -5.72
N ASP A 158 3.65 18.78 -6.58
CA ASP A 158 3.47 19.42 -7.88
C ASP A 158 3.04 20.88 -7.72
N VAL A 159 3.26 21.64 -8.80
CA VAL A 159 2.66 22.96 -8.93
C VAL A 159 1.13 22.81 -8.87
N PRO A 160 0.41 23.62 -8.05
CA PRO A 160 -1.04 23.54 -7.96
C PRO A 160 -1.73 23.58 -9.33
N GLY A 161 -2.60 22.60 -9.58
CA GLY A 161 -3.32 22.46 -10.85
C GLY A 161 -2.55 21.70 -11.95
N GLN A 162 -1.28 21.37 -11.73
CA GLN A 162 -0.44 20.61 -12.67
C GLN A 162 -0.16 19.22 -12.11
N HIS A 163 -1.19 18.38 -12.08
CA HIS A 163 -1.12 17.03 -11.53
C HIS A 163 -1.38 15.98 -12.62
N ASP A 164 -0.64 14.88 -12.59
CA ASP A 164 -1.00 13.68 -13.33
C ASP A 164 -2.12 12.95 -12.59
N ARG A 165 -3.36 13.20 -13.02
CA ARG A 165 -4.55 12.57 -12.42
C ARG A 165 -4.57 11.05 -12.62
N ALA A 166 -4.15 10.56 -13.78
CA ALA A 166 -4.14 9.13 -14.07
C ALA A 166 -3.17 8.39 -13.15
N LEU A 167 -2.03 9.00 -12.81
CA LEU A 167 -1.10 8.45 -11.83
C LEU A 167 -1.66 8.49 -10.40
N ILE A 168 -2.29 9.60 -9.99
CA ILE A 168 -2.94 9.71 -8.67
C ILE A 168 -4.06 8.68 -8.53
N GLU A 169 -4.83 8.44 -9.58
CA GLU A 169 -5.88 7.44 -9.61
C GLU A 169 -5.33 6.02 -9.48
N GLN A 170 -4.07 5.73 -9.83
CA GLN A 170 -3.48 4.41 -9.55
C GLN A 170 -3.13 4.20 -8.07
N LEU A 171 -3.01 5.28 -7.28
CA LEU A 171 -2.74 5.26 -5.84
C LEU A 171 -4.01 5.34 -4.98
N THR A 172 -5.13 5.74 -5.59
CA THR A 172 -6.33 6.15 -4.88
C THR A 172 -7.61 5.64 -5.52
N GLY A 173 -8.72 5.72 -4.77
CA GLY A 173 -10.05 5.47 -5.33
C GLY A 173 -11.13 6.32 -4.65
N PRO A 174 -12.22 6.62 -5.35
CA PRO A 174 -13.36 7.31 -4.76
C PRO A 174 -14.08 6.38 -3.79
N THR A 175 -14.57 6.95 -2.69
CA THR A 175 -15.45 6.27 -1.73
C THR A 175 -16.90 6.51 -2.13
N PRO A 176 -17.86 5.71 -1.62
CA PRO A 176 -19.28 5.98 -1.75
C PRO A 176 -19.68 7.42 -1.41
N ARG A 177 -18.98 8.07 -0.48
CA ARG A 177 -19.24 9.43 -0.02
C ARG A 177 -18.53 10.52 -0.82
N ASN A 178 -18.06 10.21 -2.03
CA ASN A 178 -17.36 11.16 -2.90
C ASN A 178 -16.10 11.77 -2.27
N LYS A 179 -15.45 11.03 -1.37
CA LYS A 179 -14.10 11.32 -0.85
C LYS A 179 -13.10 10.40 -1.52
N THR A 180 -11.85 10.81 -1.62
CA THR A 180 -10.76 9.97 -2.13
C THR A 180 -10.03 9.29 -0.98
N VAL A 181 -9.72 8.00 -1.12
CA VAL A 181 -8.89 7.24 -0.17
C VAL A 181 -7.66 6.68 -0.85
N ILE A 182 -6.56 6.59 -0.10
CA ILE A 182 -5.28 6.05 -0.56
C ILE A 182 -5.19 4.55 -0.25
N PHE A 183 -4.66 3.78 -1.19
CA PHE A 183 -4.42 2.35 -1.06
C PHE A 183 -3.10 2.04 -0.35
N ARG A 184 -3.11 2.14 0.99
CA ARG A 184 -1.96 1.79 1.82
C ARG A 184 -2.02 0.33 2.29
N PRO A 185 -0.96 -0.48 2.08
CA PRO A 185 -0.83 -1.80 2.70
C PRO A 185 -0.96 -1.75 4.23
N SER A 186 -1.31 -2.89 4.84
CA SER A 186 -1.49 -2.97 6.30
C SER A 186 -0.16 -3.01 7.05
N VAL A 187 0.88 -3.53 6.40
CA VAL A 187 2.24 -3.67 6.94
C VAL A 187 3.16 -2.70 6.19
N VAL A 188 4.00 -1.98 6.93
CA VAL A 188 4.98 -1.04 6.36
C VAL A 188 5.95 -1.77 5.43
N GLY A 189 6.24 -1.13 4.29
CA GLY A 189 7.18 -1.64 3.30
C GLY A 189 8.62 -1.53 3.76
N LYS A 190 9.41 -2.57 3.52
CA LYS A 190 10.85 -2.61 3.81
C LYS A 190 11.61 -3.43 2.78
N THR A 191 12.91 -3.22 2.65
CA THR A 191 13.74 -4.16 1.87
C THR A 191 13.59 -5.59 2.41
N ILE A 192 13.47 -6.58 1.53
CA ILE A 192 13.51 -7.99 1.92
C ILE A 192 14.93 -8.56 1.93
N ASP A 193 15.89 -7.83 1.36
CA ASP A 193 17.30 -8.16 1.37
C ASP A 193 18.06 -7.12 2.21
N ALA A 194 18.33 -7.45 3.47
CA ALA A 194 18.90 -6.50 4.43
C ALA A 194 20.39 -6.19 4.21
N TYR A 195 21.08 -7.00 3.42
CA TYR A 195 22.55 -6.96 3.27
C TYR A 195 23.03 -6.45 1.91
N ASN A 196 22.11 -6.11 1.01
CA ASN A 196 22.48 -5.61 -0.31
C ASN A 196 22.92 -4.15 -0.18
N ASP A 197 24.12 -3.85 -0.68
CA ASP A 197 24.59 -2.48 -0.85
C ASP A 197 23.85 -1.79 -2.00
N TYR A 198 23.85 -0.46 -2.01
CA TYR A 198 23.27 0.32 -3.10
C TYR A 198 23.92 0.04 -4.47
N HIS A 199 25.18 -0.41 -4.48
CA HIS A 199 25.97 -0.65 -5.69
C HIS A 199 26.07 -2.12 -6.11
N ASP A 200 25.36 -3.04 -5.46
CA ASP A 200 25.48 -4.50 -5.71
C ASP A 200 24.90 -4.99 -7.05
N ASP A 201 24.41 -4.09 -7.92
CA ASP A 201 23.79 -4.43 -9.22
C ASP A 201 22.65 -5.46 -9.09
N VAL A 202 21.84 -5.30 -8.03
CA VAL A 202 20.64 -6.09 -7.74
C VAL A 202 19.39 -5.21 -7.79
N LEU A 203 18.25 -5.83 -8.07
CA LEU A 203 16.95 -5.20 -7.94
C LEU A 203 16.61 -5.02 -6.47
N LEU A 204 16.28 -3.78 -6.08
CA LEU A 204 15.73 -3.49 -4.77
C LEU A 204 14.32 -4.06 -4.69
N LYS A 205 14.10 -4.95 -3.72
CA LYS A 205 12.81 -5.60 -3.48
C LYS A 205 12.24 -5.11 -2.16
N ILE A 206 11.10 -4.44 -2.23
CA ILE A 206 10.40 -3.82 -1.09
C ILE A 206 9.17 -4.66 -0.78
N GLY A 207 9.23 -5.44 0.29
CA GLY A 207 8.15 -6.30 0.74
C GLY A 207 7.20 -5.57 1.69
N SER A 208 5.91 -5.74 1.43
CA SER A 208 4.80 -5.31 2.29
C SER A 208 3.67 -6.35 2.25
N TYR A 209 2.64 -6.17 3.07
CA TYR A 209 1.52 -7.10 3.16
C TYR A 209 0.23 -6.33 3.47
N HIS A 210 -0.89 -6.80 2.92
CA HIS A 210 -2.20 -6.23 3.22
C HIS A 210 -3.23 -7.30 3.58
N GLY A 211 -4.01 -7.04 4.63
CA GLY A 211 -5.05 -7.94 5.11
C GLY A 211 -4.67 -8.73 6.36
N SER A 212 -5.54 -9.65 6.76
CA SER A 212 -5.34 -10.54 7.91
C SER A 212 -4.23 -11.55 7.63
N ALA A 213 -3.58 -12.04 8.69
CA ALA A 213 -2.62 -13.15 8.56
C ALA A 213 -3.25 -14.33 7.81
N VAL A 214 -2.44 -15.06 7.04
CA VAL A 214 -2.83 -16.21 6.19
C VAL A 214 -3.65 -15.83 4.94
N ALA A 215 -4.66 -14.98 5.07
CA ALA A 215 -5.62 -14.68 4.00
C ALA A 215 -5.30 -13.40 3.20
N GLY A 216 -4.42 -12.54 3.69
CA GLY A 216 -4.01 -11.31 3.03
C GLY A 216 -3.06 -11.53 1.84
N THR A 217 -2.76 -10.43 1.17
CA THR A 217 -1.96 -10.38 -0.06
C THR A 217 -0.55 -9.91 0.23
N SER A 218 0.43 -10.66 -0.24
CA SER A 218 1.82 -10.20 -0.30
C SER A 218 1.99 -9.19 -1.43
N ILE A 219 2.69 -8.09 -1.17
CA ILE A 219 2.98 -7.05 -2.16
C ILE A 219 4.49 -6.79 -2.16
N VAL A 220 5.14 -7.01 -3.30
CA VAL A 220 6.58 -6.79 -3.49
C VAL A 220 6.78 -5.75 -4.58
N GLY A 221 7.21 -4.54 -4.22
CA GLY A 221 7.71 -3.57 -5.18
C GLY A 221 9.13 -3.93 -5.60
N VAL A 222 9.41 -3.97 -6.90
CA VAL A 222 10.72 -4.31 -7.46
C VAL A 222 11.25 -3.12 -8.24
N PHE A 223 12.42 -2.62 -7.87
CA PHE A 223 12.99 -1.38 -8.40
C PHE A 223 14.41 -1.63 -8.89
N ASN A 224 14.67 -1.27 -10.15
CA ASN A 224 16.01 -1.24 -10.69
C ASN A 224 16.69 0.07 -10.30
N ILE A 225 17.55 -0.03 -9.28
CA ILE A 225 18.35 1.08 -8.76
C ILE A 225 19.77 1.11 -9.35
N SER A 226 20.14 0.11 -10.14
CA SER A 226 21.43 0.06 -10.84
C SER A 226 21.44 0.97 -12.07
N SER A 227 22.59 1.12 -12.73
CA SER A 227 22.75 1.91 -13.96
C SER A 227 22.48 1.13 -15.26
N ARG A 228 22.07 -0.14 -15.16
CA ARG A 228 21.86 -1.04 -16.31
C ARG A 228 20.57 -1.83 -16.19
N ARG A 229 20.16 -2.52 -17.26
CA ARG A 229 19.06 -3.50 -17.18
C ARG A 229 19.49 -4.64 -16.27
N LEU A 230 18.60 -5.04 -15.37
CA LEU A 230 18.77 -6.21 -14.52
C LEU A 230 17.63 -7.20 -14.76
N ALA A 231 17.95 -8.47 -14.61
CA ALA A 231 16.96 -9.54 -14.59
C ALA A 231 17.24 -10.44 -13.39
N GLU A 232 16.18 -10.80 -12.67
CA GLU A 232 16.28 -11.64 -11.48
C GLU A 232 15.18 -12.69 -11.47
N ILE A 233 15.48 -13.78 -10.76
CA ILE A 233 14.54 -14.82 -10.41
C ILE A 233 14.22 -14.61 -8.93
N ILE A 234 12.96 -14.30 -8.63
CA ILE A 234 12.48 -14.04 -7.27
C ILE A 234 11.69 -15.26 -6.80
N PRO A 235 12.19 -16.01 -5.81
CA PRO A 235 11.42 -17.10 -5.21
C PRO A 235 10.15 -16.60 -4.54
N LEU A 236 9.07 -17.36 -4.67
CA LEU A 236 7.80 -17.08 -4.00
C LEU A 236 7.95 -17.10 -2.46
N SER A 237 8.93 -17.83 -1.94
CA SER A 237 9.27 -17.81 -0.51
C SER A 237 9.79 -16.46 0.00
N CYS A 238 10.23 -15.56 -0.89
CA CYS A 238 10.65 -14.20 -0.54
C CYS A 238 9.47 -13.23 -0.37
N PHE A 239 8.25 -13.62 -0.78
CA PHE A 239 7.07 -12.78 -0.68
C PHE A 239 6.53 -12.79 0.77
N PRO A 240 6.40 -11.63 1.44
CA PRO A 240 5.95 -11.56 2.82
C PRO A 240 4.58 -12.24 3.05
N GLY A 241 4.50 -13.09 4.08
CA GLY A 241 3.24 -13.74 4.46
C GLY A 241 2.82 -14.93 3.58
N VAL A 242 3.64 -15.32 2.60
CA VAL A 242 3.45 -16.57 1.86
C VAL A 242 3.69 -17.77 2.78
N LEU A 243 2.81 -18.78 2.68
CA LEU A 243 2.84 -20.02 3.45
C LEU A 243 3.06 -21.21 2.54
N SER A 244 3.95 -22.11 2.96
CA SER A 244 4.32 -23.31 2.21
C SER A 244 3.17 -24.30 1.97
N SER A 245 2.11 -24.23 2.78
CA SER A 245 0.90 -25.05 2.68
C SER A 245 -0.14 -24.52 1.70
N MET A 246 0.05 -23.31 1.15
CA MET A 246 -0.92 -22.66 0.27
C MET A 246 -0.43 -22.57 -1.17
N LYS A 247 -1.35 -22.29 -2.08
CA LYS A 247 -1.05 -21.94 -3.47
C LYS A 247 -1.34 -20.47 -3.71
N TYR A 248 -0.58 -19.89 -4.63
CA TYR A 248 -0.67 -18.49 -4.98
C TYR A 248 -0.69 -18.31 -6.48
N ILE A 249 -1.32 -17.25 -6.96
CA ILE A 249 -0.94 -16.63 -8.23
C ILE A 249 -0.12 -15.39 -7.95
N VAL A 250 0.81 -15.06 -8.84
CA VAL A 250 1.54 -13.79 -8.82
C VAL A 250 1.08 -12.94 -10.00
N ARG A 251 0.66 -11.71 -9.71
CA ARG A 251 0.32 -10.71 -10.73
C ARG A 251 1.36 -9.60 -10.74
N SER A 252 1.83 -9.25 -11.93
CA SER A 252 2.61 -8.04 -12.20
C SER A 252 1.71 -6.88 -12.56
N HIS A 253 2.10 -5.66 -12.17
CA HIS A 253 1.39 -4.44 -12.55
C HIS A 253 1.81 -3.92 -13.92
N THR A 254 3.08 -4.12 -14.33
CA THR A 254 3.62 -3.57 -15.59
C THR A 254 3.52 -4.49 -16.80
N GLY A 255 3.44 -5.82 -16.64
CA GLY A 255 3.30 -6.67 -17.83
C GLY A 255 3.77 -8.12 -17.77
N LEU A 256 4.13 -8.71 -16.62
CA LEU A 256 4.35 -10.18 -16.57
C LEU A 256 3.04 -10.97 -16.63
N GLY A 257 1.89 -10.28 -16.57
CA GLY A 257 0.57 -10.91 -16.51
C GLY A 257 0.29 -11.56 -15.15
N ILE A 258 -0.49 -12.63 -15.17
CA ILE A 258 -0.83 -13.45 -14.00
C ILE A 258 -0.18 -14.82 -14.20
N SER A 259 0.53 -15.31 -13.19
CA SER A 259 1.13 -16.64 -13.23
C SER A 259 0.08 -17.74 -13.18
N SER A 260 0.45 -18.96 -13.59
CA SER A 260 -0.28 -20.16 -13.17
C SER A 260 -0.22 -20.32 -11.64
N PRO A 261 -1.10 -21.13 -11.02
CA PRO A 261 -1.01 -21.45 -9.60
C PRO A 261 0.35 -22.04 -9.21
N ILE A 262 1.01 -21.41 -8.24
CA ILE A 262 2.35 -21.74 -7.76
C ILE A 262 2.26 -22.20 -6.30
N SER A 263 2.97 -23.28 -5.96
CA SER A 263 3.21 -23.69 -4.57
C SER A 263 4.63 -23.27 -4.15
N PRO A 264 4.85 -22.68 -2.95
CA PRO A 264 6.18 -22.21 -2.55
C PRO A 264 7.26 -23.29 -2.48
N ASN A 265 6.89 -24.55 -2.29
CA ASN A 265 7.80 -25.69 -2.24
C ASN A 265 8.03 -26.36 -3.61
N SER A 266 7.40 -25.87 -4.68
CA SER A 266 7.54 -26.43 -6.02
C SER A 266 8.86 -25.99 -6.67
N PRO A 267 9.54 -26.82 -7.48
CA PRO A 267 10.66 -26.36 -8.31
C PRO A 267 10.33 -25.18 -9.24
N SER A 268 9.04 -24.99 -9.56
CA SER A 268 8.51 -23.87 -10.34
C SER A 268 8.11 -22.64 -9.52
N SER A 269 8.56 -22.53 -8.26
CA SER A 269 8.13 -21.48 -7.32
C SER A 269 8.74 -20.10 -7.56
N ASN A 270 9.09 -19.76 -8.80
CA ASN A 270 9.96 -18.64 -9.11
C ASN A 270 9.29 -17.68 -10.09
N VAL A 271 9.45 -16.38 -9.83
CA VAL A 271 8.98 -15.30 -10.70
C VAL A 271 10.20 -14.67 -11.37
N THR A 272 10.25 -14.69 -12.69
CA THR A 272 11.31 -14.04 -13.45
C THR A 272 10.89 -12.62 -13.82
N ILE A 273 11.76 -11.65 -13.54
CA ILE A 273 11.51 -10.24 -13.87
C ILE A 273 12.74 -9.64 -14.57
N SER A 274 12.51 -8.75 -15.55
CA SER A 274 13.55 -7.98 -16.23
C SER A 274 13.16 -6.52 -16.31
N LEU A 275 13.90 -5.66 -15.61
CA LEU A 275 13.59 -4.23 -15.53
C LEU A 275 14.68 -3.39 -16.22
N PRO A 276 14.30 -2.41 -17.06
CA PRO A 276 15.26 -1.44 -17.59
C PRO A 276 15.84 -0.57 -16.46
N HIS A 277 16.93 0.14 -16.73
CA HIS A 277 17.37 1.24 -15.87
C HIS A 277 16.45 2.46 -16.06
N GLY A 278 16.35 3.29 -15.03
CA GLY A 278 15.71 4.61 -15.10
C GLY A 278 14.22 4.58 -14.74
N PRO A 279 13.44 5.54 -15.24
CA PRO A 279 12.03 5.76 -14.87
C PRO A 279 11.12 4.53 -14.96
N GLU A 280 11.31 3.70 -15.98
CA GLU A 280 10.52 2.50 -16.25
C GLU A 280 11.04 1.27 -15.49
N GLY A 281 12.10 1.43 -14.70
CA GLY A 281 12.75 0.37 -13.93
C GLY A 281 12.00 -0.02 -12.67
N SER A 282 10.68 -0.15 -12.71
CA SER A 282 9.88 -0.51 -11.53
C SER A 282 8.64 -1.32 -11.87
N ASP A 283 8.32 -2.30 -11.02
CA ASP A 283 7.09 -3.09 -11.06
C ASP A 283 6.59 -3.41 -9.63
N ILE A 284 5.34 -3.84 -9.52
CA ILE A 284 4.76 -4.36 -8.29
C ILE A 284 4.23 -5.77 -8.57
N LEU A 285 4.74 -6.71 -7.80
CA LEU A 285 4.35 -8.11 -7.82
C LEU A 285 3.47 -8.40 -6.61
N CYS A 286 2.24 -8.83 -6.83
CA CYS A 286 1.33 -9.24 -5.77
C CYS A 286 1.12 -10.75 -5.81
N ALA A 287 1.37 -11.45 -4.69
CA ALA A 287 1.03 -12.85 -4.54
C ALA A 287 -0.31 -12.98 -3.81
N TYR A 288 -1.32 -13.48 -4.51
CA TYR A 288 -2.68 -13.66 -3.99
C TYR A 288 -2.88 -15.11 -3.56
N PRO A 289 -3.27 -15.37 -2.30
CA PRO A 289 -3.59 -16.72 -1.86
C PRO A 289 -4.80 -17.25 -2.64
N LEU A 290 -4.74 -18.52 -3.04
CA LEU A 290 -5.82 -19.19 -3.75
C LEU A 290 -6.71 -19.96 -2.78
N THR A 291 -8.02 -19.82 -2.95
CA THR A 291 -9.01 -20.73 -2.39
C THR A 291 -9.34 -21.79 -3.44
N ASP A 292 -9.24 -23.07 -3.06
CA ASP A 292 -9.50 -24.20 -3.93
C ASP A 292 -10.88 -24.84 -3.69
N PHE A 293 -11.50 -25.26 -4.79
CA PHE A 293 -12.79 -25.94 -4.79
C PHE A 293 -12.69 -27.21 -5.65
N ALA A 294 -13.20 -28.32 -5.11
CA ALA A 294 -13.33 -29.55 -5.88
C ALA A 294 -14.52 -29.44 -6.84
N SER A 295 -14.28 -29.77 -8.10
CA SER A 295 -15.26 -29.83 -9.17
C SER A 295 -15.33 -31.25 -9.71
N GLU A 296 -16.54 -31.66 -10.10
CA GLU A 296 -16.78 -33.01 -10.62
C GLU A 296 -16.15 -33.19 -12.01
N ASN A 297 -16.20 -32.15 -12.86
CA ASN A 297 -15.77 -32.25 -14.26
C ASN A 297 -14.46 -31.51 -14.55
N ASN A 298 -14.05 -30.57 -13.70
CA ASN A 298 -12.91 -29.67 -13.96
C ASN A 298 -11.74 -29.84 -12.98
N GLY A 299 -11.79 -30.85 -12.09
CA GLY A 299 -10.74 -31.09 -11.11
C GLY A 299 -10.76 -30.06 -10.00
N THR A 300 -9.62 -29.44 -9.68
CA THR A 300 -9.57 -28.37 -8.67
C THR A 300 -9.67 -27.01 -9.35
N VAL A 301 -10.65 -26.21 -8.96
CA VAL A 301 -10.80 -24.81 -9.39
C VAL A 301 -10.25 -23.88 -8.33
N TYR A 302 -9.39 -22.96 -8.75
CA TYR A 302 -8.73 -21.99 -7.88
C TYR A 302 -9.31 -20.60 -8.09
N THR A 303 -9.47 -19.88 -6.99
CA THR A 303 -10.07 -18.55 -6.99
C THR A 303 -9.24 -17.60 -6.13
N ALA A 304 -9.20 -16.32 -6.51
CA ALA A 304 -8.61 -15.27 -5.67
C ALA A 304 -9.27 -13.93 -5.93
N ASN A 305 -9.40 -13.12 -4.88
CA ASN A 305 -9.81 -11.73 -4.98
C ASN A 305 -8.57 -10.84 -5.12
N LEU A 306 -8.44 -10.15 -6.26
CA LEU A 306 -7.27 -9.30 -6.56
C LEU A 306 -7.47 -7.86 -6.07
N GLY A 307 -8.65 -7.54 -5.51
CA GLY A 307 -9.03 -6.20 -5.10
C GLY A 307 -9.31 -5.32 -6.33
N LEU A 308 -9.02 -4.03 -6.19
CA LEU A 308 -9.23 -3.11 -7.31
C LEU A 308 -8.09 -3.21 -8.32
N VAL A 309 -8.36 -3.73 -9.50
CA VAL A 309 -7.37 -3.79 -10.59
C VAL A 309 -7.08 -2.38 -11.13
N ARG A 310 -5.98 -2.25 -11.88
CA ARG A 310 -5.44 -0.96 -12.36
C ARG A 310 -4.95 -0.02 -11.26
N LYS A 311 -4.82 -0.49 -10.02
CA LYS A 311 -4.23 0.23 -8.89
C LYS A 311 -2.90 -0.43 -8.50
N PHE A 312 -1.91 0.36 -8.12
CA PHE A 312 -0.58 -0.15 -7.75
C PHE A 312 -0.64 -1.15 -6.58
N SER A 313 -1.43 -0.82 -5.56
CA SER A 313 -1.66 -1.62 -4.36
C SER A 313 -3.14 -1.98 -4.23
N GLY A 314 -3.76 -2.43 -5.33
CA GLY A 314 -5.20 -2.70 -5.43
C GLY A 314 -5.80 -3.62 -4.37
N ALA A 315 -5.02 -4.60 -3.90
CA ALA A 315 -5.39 -5.46 -2.77
C ALA A 315 -5.70 -4.66 -1.50
N ALA A 316 -5.07 -3.49 -1.31
CA ALA A 316 -5.33 -2.61 -0.18
C ALA A 316 -6.72 -1.96 -0.19
N ALA A 317 -7.51 -2.12 -1.24
CA ALA A 317 -8.91 -1.73 -1.27
C ALA A 317 -9.83 -2.72 -0.54
N ILE A 318 -9.40 -3.98 -0.37
CA ILE A 318 -10.16 -5.05 0.27
C ILE A 318 -10.20 -4.81 1.78
N VAL A 319 -11.39 -4.73 2.35
CA VAL A 319 -11.59 -4.69 3.81
C VAL A 319 -11.82 -6.09 4.35
N ASN A 320 -12.63 -6.87 3.66
CA ASN A 320 -12.79 -8.30 3.87
C ASN A 320 -13.12 -9.01 2.55
N SER A 321 -12.82 -10.28 2.50
CA SER A 321 -13.12 -11.15 1.36
C SER A 321 -13.22 -12.57 1.86
N ASP A 322 -14.23 -13.28 1.39
CA ASP A 322 -14.44 -14.67 1.73
C ASP A 322 -15.07 -15.41 0.54
N PHE A 323 -14.67 -16.66 0.35
CA PHE A 323 -15.20 -17.54 -0.69
C PHE A 323 -15.77 -18.80 -0.03
N GLU A 324 -17.04 -19.09 -0.29
CA GLU A 324 -17.72 -20.28 0.23
C GLU A 324 -18.32 -21.10 -0.91
N LEU A 325 -18.27 -22.43 -0.77
CA LEU A 325 -19.00 -23.34 -1.64
C LEU A 325 -20.41 -23.55 -1.07
N GLY A 326 -21.42 -23.05 -1.77
CA GLY A 326 -22.81 -23.26 -1.41
C GLY A 326 -23.26 -24.70 -1.64
N GLN A 327 -24.35 -25.10 -0.96
CA GLN A 327 -24.94 -26.44 -1.06
C GLN A 327 -25.39 -26.81 -2.48
N THR A 328 -25.60 -25.82 -3.35
CA THR A 328 -26.00 -26.00 -4.75
C THR A 328 -24.81 -26.17 -5.71
N GLY A 329 -23.58 -26.37 -5.20
CA GLY A 329 -22.37 -26.50 -6.04
C GLY A 329 -21.87 -25.18 -6.65
N LYS A 330 -22.39 -24.03 -6.21
CA LYS A 330 -21.97 -22.70 -6.67
C LYS A 330 -21.04 -22.06 -5.65
N VAL A 331 -20.01 -21.38 -6.13
CA VAL A 331 -19.10 -20.60 -5.28
C VAL A 331 -19.70 -19.22 -5.08
N GLN A 332 -19.72 -18.75 -3.84
CA GLN A 332 -20.09 -17.41 -3.46
C GLN A 332 -18.86 -16.67 -2.96
N LEU A 333 -18.52 -15.56 -3.60
CA LEU A 333 -17.64 -14.53 -3.08
C LEU A 333 -18.47 -13.48 -2.34
N GLN A 334 -18.11 -13.18 -1.09
CA GLN A 334 -18.53 -11.96 -0.41
C GLN A 334 -17.31 -11.10 -0.12
N THR A 335 -17.28 -9.87 -0.64
CA THR A 335 -16.20 -8.92 -0.39
C THR A 335 -16.72 -7.54 -0.04
N ARG A 336 -16.00 -6.84 0.83
CA ARG A 336 -16.19 -5.41 1.07
C ARG A 336 -14.97 -4.63 0.64
N LEU A 337 -15.23 -3.53 -0.07
CA LEU A 337 -14.22 -2.61 -0.57
C LEU A 337 -14.35 -1.26 0.11
N LYS A 338 -13.23 -0.61 0.43
CA LYS A 338 -13.23 0.75 0.99
C LYS A 338 -13.34 1.85 -0.07
N ALA A 339 -13.30 1.48 -1.36
CA ALA A 339 -13.37 2.37 -2.50
C ALA A 339 -14.07 1.70 -3.68
N LEU A 340 -14.55 2.52 -4.60
CA LEU A 340 -15.07 2.15 -5.91
C LEU A 340 -13.92 2.03 -6.92
N GLY A 341 -14.17 1.26 -7.98
CA GLY A 341 -13.26 1.03 -9.09
C GLY A 341 -13.62 -0.27 -9.81
N THR A 342 -12.68 -0.88 -10.53
CA THR A 342 -12.89 -2.22 -11.11
C THR A 342 -12.37 -3.30 -10.15
N LEU A 343 -13.25 -4.18 -9.66
CA LEU A 343 -12.88 -5.36 -8.88
C LEU A 343 -12.40 -6.47 -9.80
N GLY A 344 -11.23 -7.05 -9.54
CA GLY A 344 -10.71 -8.20 -10.30
C GLY A 344 -10.76 -9.49 -9.49
N ILE A 345 -11.32 -10.55 -10.07
CA ILE A 345 -11.38 -11.89 -9.48
C ILE A 345 -10.71 -12.89 -10.42
N TYR A 346 -9.72 -13.61 -9.91
CA TYR A 346 -9.12 -14.72 -10.64
C TYR A 346 -9.97 -15.98 -10.45
N ILE A 347 -10.26 -16.67 -11.55
CA ILE A 347 -11.01 -17.93 -11.58
C ILE A 347 -10.33 -18.84 -12.61
N SER A 348 -9.73 -19.95 -12.15
CA SER A 348 -8.88 -20.79 -13.02
C SER A 348 -9.64 -21.43 -14.19
N ASN A 349 -10.93 -21.71 -14.05
CA ASN A 349 -11.77 -22.29 -15.10
C ASN A 349 -12.62 -21.24 -15.83
N LEU A 350 -12.41 -19.93 -15.62
CA LEU A 350 -13.19 -18.86 -16.27
C LEU A 350 -13.36 -19.04 -17.80
N PRO A 351 -12.35 -19.49 -18.58
CA PRO A 351 -12.53 -19.67 -20.02
C PRO A 351 -13.57 -20.71 -20.43
N LYS A 352 -14.08 -21.51 -19.49
CA LYS A 352 -15.12 -22.53 -19.70
C LYS A 352 -16.51 -22.05 -19.27
N LEU A 353 -16.64 -20.82 -18.77
CA LEU A 353 -17.87 -20.27 -18.22
C LEU A 353 -18.37 -19.11 -19.09
N THR A 354 -19.69 -18.89 -19.10
CA THR A 354 -20.32 -17.75 -19.76
C THR A 354 -20.82 -16.76 -18.73
N ILE A 355 -20.62 -15.46 -18.96
CA ILE A 355 -21.03 -14.41 -18.01
C ILE A 355 -22.55 -14.44 -17.79
N ASP A 356 -23.33 -14.68 -18.86
CA ASP A 356 -24.80 -14.62 -18.81
C ASP A 356 -25.43 -15.80 -18.05
N ASP A 357 -24.83 -17.00 -18.10
CA ASP A 357 -25.45 -18.22 -17.53
C ASP A 357 -24.83 -18.65 -16.19
N ASP A 358 -23.54 -18.37 -16.01
CA ASP A 358 -22.77 -18.90 -14.90
C ASP A 358 -22.55 -17.89 -13.78
N PHE A 359 -22.82 -16.59 -13.97
CA PHE A 359 -22.51 -15.55 -12.99
C PHE A 359 -23.71 -14.71 -12.58
N ILE A 360 -23.78 -14.37 -11.29
CA ILE A 360 -24.65 -13.32 -10.77
C ILE A 360 -23.84 -12.49 -9.78
N ALA A 361 -23.77 -11.18 -10.02
CA ALA A 361 -23.12 -10.24 -9.12
C ALA A 361 -24.12 -9.23 -8.56
N THR A 362 -23.94 -8.83 -7.30
CA THR A 362 -24.77 -7.83 -6.63
C THR A 362 -23.89 -6.82 -5.90
N ILE A 363 -24.34 -5.57 -5.85
CA ILE A 363 -23.76 -4.47 -5.09
C ILE A 363 -24.79 -3.98 -4.08
N GLN A 364 -24.48 -4.10 -2.79
CA GLN A 364 -25.42 -3.80 -1.70
C GLN A 364 -26.80 -4.47 -1.91
N GLY A 365 -26.81 -5.72 -2.38
CA GLY A 365 -28.03 -6.50 -2.65
C GLY A 365 -28.76 -6.16 -3.95
N HIS A 366 -28.30 -5.18 -4.73
CA HIS A 366 -28.86 -4.86 -6.05
C HIS A 366 -28.09 -5.59 -7.14
N ILE A 367 -28.79 -6.18 -8.11
CA ILE A 367 -28.15 -6.91 -9.22
C ILE A 367 -27.31 -5.95 -10.06
N ILE A 368 -26.04 -6.32 -10.26
CA ILE A 368 -25.13 -5.67 -11.20
C ILE A 368 -25.49 -6.20 -12.59
N LYS A 369 -25.69 -5.31 -13.55
CA LYS A 369 -26.00 -5.71 -14.93
C LYS A 369 -24.79 -6.42 -15.55
N THR A 370 -25.05 -7.33 -16.49
CA THR A 370 -24.00 -8.15 -17.11
C THR A 370 -22.98 -7.30 -17.88
N GLU A 371 -23.33 -6.11 -18.38
CA GLU A 371 -22.38 -5.23 -19.09
C GLU A 371 -21.28 -4.68 -18.19
N ALA A 372 -21.51 -4.63 -16.88
CA ALA A 372 -20.50 -4.24 -15.89
C ALA A 372 -19.60 -5.41 -15.47
N VAL A 373 -19.84 -6.63 -15.99
CA VAL A 373 -19.04 -7.83 -15.71
C VAL A 373 -18.38 -8.27 -17.01
N THR A 374 -17.05 -8.35 -17.04
CA THR A 374 -16.31 -8.70 -18.27
C THR A 374 -15.14 -9.62 -17.98
N VAL A 375 -14.75 -10.44 -18.95
CA VAL A 375 -13.45 -11.11 -18.91
C VAL A 375 -12.38 -10.09 -19.31
N SER A 376 -11.31 -9.99 -18.51
CA SER A 376 -10.23 -9.03 -18.72
C SER A 376 -9.56 -9.26 -20.07
N LYS A 377 -9.26 -8.16 -20.76
CA LYS A 377 -8.45 -8.19 -21.99
C LYS A 377 -7.00 -8.59 -21.72
N ASP A 378 -6.54 -8.39 -20.48
CA ASP A 378 -5.15 -8.65 -20.08
C ASP A 378 -4.93 -10.13 -19.71
N HIS A 379 -5.99 -10.84 -19.28
CA HIS A 379 -5.86 -12.24 -18.86
C HIS A 379 -7.20 -13.01 -18.94
N PRO A 380 -7.26 -14.19 -19.60
CA PRO A 380 -8.51 -14.93 -19.82
C PRO A 380 -9.08 -15.58 -18.55
N GLN A 381 -8.31 -15.68 -17.47
CA GLN A 381 -8.76 -16.18 -16.16
C GLN A 381 -9.10 -15.06 -15.16
N LEU A 382 -9.12 -13.80 -15.61
CA LEU A 382 -9.44 -12.65 -14.77
C LEU A 382 -10.83 -12.13 -15.14
N LEU A 383 -11.77 -12.20 -14.20
CA LEU A 383 -13.06 -11.55 -14.29
C LEU A 383 -12.95 -10.14 -13.70
N GLU A 384 -13.54 -9.15 -14.35
CA GLU A 384 -13.59 -7.77 -13.92
C GLU A 384 -15.03 -7.32 -13.71
N ILE A 385 -15.30 -6.69 -12.56
CA ILE A 385 -16.58 -6.08 -12.23
C ILE A 385 -16.38 -4.58 -12.07
N ASP A 386 -17.03 -3.77 -12.91
CA ASP A 386 -17.03 -2.30 -12.80
C ASP A 386 -17.95 -1.85 -11.66
N VAL A 387 -17.40 -1.86 -10.45
CA VAL A 387 -18.11 -1.47 -9.22
C VAL A 387 -18.45 0.02 -9.22
N GLU A 388 -17.58 0.86 -9.79
CA GLU A 388 -17.82 2.31 -9.89
C GLU A 388 -18.94 2.63 -10.87
N GLY A 389 -18.89 2.07 -12.08
CA GLY A 389 -19.97 2.20 -13.06
C GLY A 389 -21.30 1.69 -12.52
N ALA A 390 -21.32 0.48 -11.93
CA ALA A 390 -22.53 -0.08 -11.33
C ALA A 390 -23.10 0.78 -10.19
N TRP A 391 -22.24 1.37 -9.36
CA TRP A 391 -22.64 2.28 -8.29
C TRP A 391 -23.40 3.51 -8.83
N HIS A 392 -22.90 4.10 -9.91
CA HIS A 392 -23.51 5.26 -10.55
C HIS A 392 -24.79 4.91 -11.31
N ASP A 393 -24.78 3.82 -12.08
CA ASP A 393 -25.92 3.35 -12.86
C ASP A 393 -27.15 3.04 -12.01
N LEU A 394 -26.92 2.41 -10.85
CA LEU A 394 -27.98 2.06 -9.89
C LEU A 394 -28.35 3.23 -8.96
N GLN A 395 -27.67 4.38 -9.08
CA GLN A 395 -27.87 5.57 -8.23
C GLN A 395 -27.82 5.26 -6.73
N LEU A 396 -26.89 4.38 -6.33
CA LEU A 396 -26.78 3.93 -4.95
C LEU A 396 -26.35 5.08 -4.02
N LYS A 397 -26.77 4.98 -2.77
CA LYS A 397 -26.45 5.95 -1.72
C LYS A 397 -25.58 5.33 -0.65
N PRO A 398 -24.64 6.08 -0.06
CA PRO A 398 -23.83 5.60 1.04
C PRO A 398 -24.70 5.15 2.21
N GLY A 399 -24.43 3.94 2.72
CA GLY A 399 -25.02 3.46 3.95
C GLY A 399 -24.33 4.03 5.18
N TRP A 400 -24.53 3.35 6.32
CA TRP A 400 -23.83 3.66 7.57
C TRP A 400 -22.32 3.46 7.46
N SER A 401 -21.90 2.43 6.73
CA SER A 401 -20.49 2.16 6.42
C SER A 401 -20.02 2.93 5.18
N ASN A 402 -18.71 3.22 5.11
CA ASN A 402 -18.04 3.71 3.90
C ASN A 402 -17.62 2.57 2.97
N GLU A 403 -17.94 1.33 3.33
CA GLU A 403 -17.62 0.13 2.57
C GLU A 403 -18.71 -0.18 1.54
N VAL A 404 -18.28 -0.79 0.44
CA VAL A 404 -19.14 -1.30 -0.63
C VAL A 404 -19.12 -2.81 -0.58
N GLU A 405 -20.27 -3.42 -0.28
CA GLU A 405 -20.41 -4.87 -0.31
C GLU A 405 -20.73 -5.33 -1.73
N ILE A 406 -19.92 -6.26 -2.21
CA ILE A 406 -20.14 -7.00 -3.45
C ILE A 406 -20.32 -8.47 -3.10
N LYS A 407 -21.36 -9.10 -3.66
CA LYS A 407 -21.53 -10.55 -3.64
C LYS A 407 -21.58 -11.06 -5.06
N MET A 408 -20.74 -12.03 -5.37
CA MET A 408 -20.74 -12.71 -6.67
C MET A 408 -20.95 -14.20 -6.44
N THR A 409 -21.87 -14.78 -7.18
CA THR A 409 -22.09 -16.23 -7.21
C THR A 409 -21.73 -16.75 -8.60
N PHE A 410 -20.97 -17.83 -8.69
CA PHE A 410 -20.66 -18.46 -9.96
C PHE A 410 -20.62 -19.99 -9.88
N ARG A 411 -20.83 -20.65 -11.02
CA ARG A 411 -20.73 -22.11 -11.12
C ARG A 411 -19.29 -22.56 -11.26
N ILE A 412 -18.95 -23.69 -10.66
CA ILE A 412 -17.65 -24.34 -10.89
C ILE A 412 -17.74 -25.33 -12.07
N ASP A 413 -18.92 -25.93 -12.26
CA ASP A 413 -19.22 -26.83 -13.36
C ASP A 413 -20.27 -26.19 -14.28
N HIS A 414 -19.89 -25.99 -15.54
CA HIS A 414 -20.84 -25.65 -16.60
C HIS A 414 -21.51 -26.93 -17.07
N TYR A 415 -22.84 -26.95 -16.99
CA TYR A 415 -23.66 -28.02 -17.56
C TYR A 415 -24.34 -27.39 -18.76
N GLU A 416 -23.94 -27.77 -19.98
CA GLU A 416 -24.76 -27.50 -21.17
C GLU A 416 -26.10 -28.23 -20.95
N GLU A 417 -27.21 -27.49 -20.92
CA GLU A 417 -28.55 -28.08 -20.93
C GLU A 417 -28.94 -28.60 -22.32
#